data_AF-A0A352IZT3-F1
#
_entry.id   AF-A0A352IZT3-F1
#
_cell.length_a   1.000
_cell.length_b   1.000
_cell.length_c   1.000
_cell.angle_alpha   90.00
_cell.angle_beta   90.00
_cell.angle_gamma   90.00
#
_symmetry.space_group_name_H-M   'P 1'
#
loop_
_entity.id
_entity.type
_entity.pdbx_description
1 polymer ?
#
loop_
_entity_poly.entity_id
_entity_poly.type
_entity_poly.pdbx_seq_one_letter_code
_entity_poly.pdbx_strand_id
1 'polypeptide(L)'
;MKTVVSVSQGSGEYDYDIETSFLGQPFRIIRIGTDGDLSRAEAVLESVHPQADAIGLSMVHDHYEVGREQLEHPDTARLEACVPDKPVTTGAGLRAILQEWAVRHTQSELGHFFDNARVLFLNGQAGYRIARALSEHTENLFFADPYTDFGVPRLLTSLKQLETYTSLTAPIMFRPAAVKAVETILRTPLYRLGENLVKGSLHHAVSEAHVIVASIGDLENFTAKELDGKTVITSRVTDAAMDWMRSRKVAMVVDYSPWLEGRPVGVNVMEAMISAALSRTPDQLGPDDYLDVIQSLQIEPRILYPNGYRRVNRFAFVIHPLSQQYLTKTPPLDWVANVSPPVVMNLVEKAIAYSPPFIYSKVSGIRSPNGDEVEGWLITVGGTPREIMAHGPEFTYARLLQAAKLAKKLGAQIMGLGAFTKVVGDAGITVAKRAPLPIT
;
A
#
# COMPACT_ATOMS: atom_id res chain seq x y z
N MET A 1 -4.07 -17.12 37.12
CA MET A 1 -4.53 -16.22 36.03
C MET A 1 -3.29 -15.59 35.44
N LYS A 2 -3.13 -15.64 34.12
CA LYS A 2 -1.98 -15.01 33.44
C LYS A 2 -2.26 -13.53 33.20
N THR A 3 -1.26 -12.67 33.29
CA THR A 3 -1.38 -11.22 33.10
C THR A 3 -0.54 -10.79 31.91
N VAL A 4 -1.18 -10.19 30.91
CA VAL A 4 -0.51 -9.57 29.76
C VAL A 4 -0.63 -8.06 29.88
N VAL A 5 0.49 -7.36 29.75
CA VAL A 5 0.51 -5.90 29.81
C VAL A 5 0.95 -5.31 28.49
N SER A 6 0.10 -4.47 27.89
CA SER A 6 0.45 -3.66 26.75
C SER A 6 0.90 -2.28 27.18
N VAL A 7 2.19 -2.00 27.01
CA VAL A 7 2.75 -0.65 27.20
C VAL A 7 2.71 0.05 25.85
N SER A 8 1.93 1.12 25.75
CA SER A 8 1.62 1.79 24.50
C SER A 8 2.16 3.21 24.49
N GLN A 9 2.90 3.59 23.44
CA GLN A 9 3.25 5.00 23.19
C GLN A 9 2.03 5.86 22.81
N GLY A 10 0.86 5.26 22.61
CA GLY A 10 -0.39 5.98 22.41
C GLY A 10 -0.93 6.62 23.70
N SER A 11 -2.05 7.33 23.57
CA SER A 11 -2.64 8.04 24.71
C SER A 11 -3.13 7.12 25.82
N GLY A 12 -3.04 7.59 27.06
CA GLY A 12 -3.65 6.97 28.24
C GLY A 12 -5.19 6.97 28.24
N GLU A 13 -5.83 7.79 27.40
CA GLU A 13 -7.30 7.83 27.27
C GLU A 13 -7.90 6.47 26.84
N TYR A 14 -7.11 5.65 26.15
CA TYR A 14 -7.52 4.33 25.66
C TYR A 14 -7.09 3.19 26.59
N ASP A 15 -6.71 3.48 27.83
CA ASP A 15 -6.29 2.48 28.81
C ASP A 15 -7.46 1.59 29.20
N TYR A 16 -7.15 0.32 29.44
CA TYR A 16 -8.15 -0.66 29.84
C TYR A 16 -7.53 -1.75 30.70
N ASP A 17 -8.37 -2.36 31.52
CA ASP A 17 -8.06 -3.53 32.34
C ASP A 17 -9.26 -4.47 32.27
N ILE A 18 -9.01 -5.67 31.78
CA ILE A 18 -10.08 -6.62 31.44
C ILE A 18 -9.64 -8.04 31.77
N GLU A 19 -10.62 -8.91 31.95
CA GLU A 19 -10.42 -10.34 32.07
C GLU A 19 -11.06 -11.05 30.88
N THR A 20 -10.43 -12.12 30.39
CA THR A 20 -10.86 -12.89 29.22
C THR A 20 -10.39 -14.34 29.33
N SER A 21 -10.92 -15.23 28.49
CA SER A 21 -10.36 -16.57 28.29
C SER A 21 -9.65 -16.67 26.95
N PHE A 22 -8.45 -17.25 26.95
CA PHE A 22 -7.66 -17.49 25.75
C PHE A 22 -7.01 -18.88 25.82
N LEU A 23 -7.23 -19.69 24.79
CA LEU A 23 -6.80 -21.09 24.72
C LEU A 23 -7.17 -21.90 25.98
N GLY A 24 -8.38 -21.68 26.50
CA GLY A 24 -8.89 -22.35 27.70
C GLY A 24 -8.28 -21.88 29.02
N GLN A 25 -7.46 -20.83 29.02
CA GLN A 25 -6.79 -20.28 30.21
C GLN A 25 -7.36 -18.89 30.56
N PRO A 26 -7.49 -18.53 31.85
CA PRO A 26 -7.91 -17.20 32.27
C PRO A 26 -6.78 -16.17 32.17
N PHE A 27 -7.05 -15.05 31.51
CA PHE A 27 -6.14 -13.94 31.30
C PHE A 27 -6.69 -12.64 31.87
N ARG A 28 -5.81 -11.81 32.44
CA ARG A 28 -6.02 -10.37 32.65
C ARG A 28 -5.18 -9.62 31.63
N ILE A 29 -5.77 -8.66 30.92
CA ILE A 29 -5.08 -7.84 29.93
C ILE A 29 -5.17 -6.39 30.37
N ILE A 30 -4.01 -5.76 30.52
CA ILE A 30 -3.89 -4.36 30.93
C ILE A 30 -3.25 -3.60 29.78
N ARG A 31 -3.83 -2.48 29.35
CA ARG A 31 -3.16 -1.52 28.46
C ARG A 31 -2.89 -0.23 29.23
N ILE A 32 -1.65 0.24 29.17
CA ILE A 32 -1.20 1.49 29.78
C ILE A 32 -0.56 2.37 28.71
N GLY A 33 -1.10 3.56 28.53
CA GLY A 33 -0.62 4.59 27.61
C GLY A 33 0.45 5.47 28.25
N THR A 34 1.44 5.84 27.45
CA THR A 34 2.58 6.66 27.88
C THR A 34 2.61 8.02 27.18
N ASP A 35 1.60 8.31 26.34
CA ASP A 35 1.42 9.61 25.66
C ASP A 35 2.66 10.06 24.86
N GLY A 36 3.37 9.09 24.24
CA GLY A 36 4.58 9.32 23.44
C GLY A 36 5.86 9.52 24.26
N ASP A 37 5.81 9.43 25.58
CA ASP A 37 6.98 9.58 26.45
C ASP A 37 7.67 8.22 26.68
N LEU A 38 8.88 8.09 26.14
CA LEU A 38 9.70 6.89 26.28
C LEU A 38 10.15 6.64 27.71
N SER A 39 10.49 7.68 28.48
CA SER A 39 10.89 7.53 29.88
C SER A 39 9.71 7.14 30.77
N ARG A 40 8.50 7.62 30.45
CA ARG A 40 7.29 7.11 31.10
C ARG A 40 7.04 5.64 30.75
N ALA A 41 7.33 5.20 29.53
CA ALA A 41 7.22 3.79 29.14
C ALA A 41 8.17 2.89 29.95
N GLU A 42 9.42 3.32 30.15
CA GLU A 42 10.38 2.62 31.03
C GLU A 42 9.82 2.48 32.46
N ALA A 43 9.35 3.58 33.05
CA ALA A 43 8.79 3.56 34.40
C ALA A 43 7.55 2.64 34.51
N VAL A 44 6.70 2.61 33.47
CA VAL A 44 5.58 1.68 33.41
C VAL A 44 6.06 0.23 33.35
N LEU A 45 7.04 -0.07 32.50
CA LEU A 45 7.62 -1.42 32.39
C LEU A 45 8.18 -1.92 33.72
N GLU A 46 8.94 -1.09 34.42
CA GLU A 46 9.45 -1.40 35.76
C GLU A 46 8.30 -1.67 36.76
N SER A 47 7.24 -0.86 36.72
CA SER A 47 6.10 -1.00 37.65
C SER A 47 5.28 -2.27 37.42
N VAL A 48 5.15 -2.73 36.17
CA VAL A 48 4.33 -3.90 35.81
C VAL A 48 5.14 -5.19 35.75
N HIS A 49 6.47 -5.11 35.72
CA HIS A 49 7.39 -6.24 35.65
C HIS A 49 7.06 -7.38 36.64
N PRO A 50 6.76 -7.13 37.93
CA PRO A 50 6.52 -8.22 38.88
C PRO A 50 5.24 -9.02 38.60
N GLN A 51 4.26 -8.40 37.94
CA GLN A 51 2.93 -8.98 37.72
C GLN A 51 2.70 -9.50 36.30
N ALA A 52 3.52 -9.08 35.32
CA ALA A 52 3.34 -9.46 33.92
C ALA A 52 3.94 -10.84 33.61
N ASP A 53 3.17 -11.70 32.93
CA ASP A 53 3.64 -12.96 32.33
C ASP A 53 4.21 -12.74 30.92
N ALA A 54 3.71 -11.74 30.20
CA ALA A 54 4.25 -11.26 28.92
C ALA A 54 3.87 -9.80 28.69
N ILE A 55 4.66 -9.10 27.87
CA ILE A 55 4.52 -7.67 27.62
C ILE A 55 4.42 -7.42 26.12
N GLY A 56 3.43 -6.61 25.72
CA GLY A 56 3.23 -6.17 24.34
C GLY A 56 3.55 -4.67 24.19
N LEU A 57 4.66 -4.32 23.55
CA LEU A 57 4.95 -2.93 23.19
C LEU A 57 4.08 -2.49 22.02
N SER A 58 3.37 -1.36 22.18
CA SER A 58 2.42 -0.86 21.19
C SER A 58 2.80 0.54 20.72
N MET A 59 2.60 0.84 19.44
CA MET A 59 2.95 2.13 18.82
C MET A 59 4.45 2.46 18.94
N VAL A 60 5.29 1.43 19.05
CA VAL A 60 6.75 1.51 18.91
C VAL A 60 7.14 0.97 17.54
N HIS A 61 8.34 1.32 17.07
CA HIS A 61 8.90 0.71 15.87
C HIS A 61 9.29 -0.75 16.13
N ASP A 62 9.26 -1.57 15.09
CA ASP A 62 9.74 -2.94 15.16
C ASP A 62 11.26 -3.01 15.04
N HIS A 63 11.81 -4.16 15.38
CA HIS A 63 13.03 -4.62 14.72
C HIS A 63 12.67 -4.97 13.26
N TYR A 64 13.37 -4.37 12.30
CA TYR A 64 13.03 -4.51 10.90
C TYR A 64 13.78 -5.66 10.25
N GLU A 65 13.04 -6.51 9.53
CA GLU A 65 13.58 -7.50 8.60
C GLU A 65 13.23 -7.09 7.17
N VAL A 66 14.20 -6.51 6.46
CA VAL A 66 14.02 -6.03 5.08
C VAL A 66 15.00 -6.74 4.17
N GLY A 67 14.51 -7.73 3.43
CA GLY A 67 15.33 -8.59 2.59
C GLY A 67 16.31 -9.42 3.44
N ARG A 68 17.59 -9.05 3.43
CA ARG A 68 18.64 -9.68 4.25
C ARG A 68 19.07 -8.82 5.43
N GLU A 69 18.62 -7.58 5.48
CA GLU A 69 18.97 -6.66 6.56
C GLU A 69 18.09 -6.93 7.77
N GLN A 70 18.74 -7.08 8.93
CA GLN A 70 18.11 -7.20 10.24
C GLN A 70 18.54 -5.99 11.06
N LEU A 71 17.58 -5.18 11.47
CA LEU A 71 17.84 -3.88 12.08
C LEU A 71 17.14 -3.79 13.43
N GLU A 72 17.95 -3.55 14.46
CA GLU A 72 17.45 -3.38 15.81
C GLU A 72 17.08 -1.91 16.06
N HIS A 73 15.82 -1.64 16.40
CA HIS A 73 15.40 -0.29 16.70
C HIS A 73 15.81 0.11 18.12
N PRO A 74 16.57 1.21 18.32
CA PRO A 74 17.22 1.52 19.60
C PRO A 74 16.22 1.80 20.72
N ASP A 75 15.10 2.47 20.44
CA ASP A 75 14.08 2.72 21.46
C ASP A 75 13.37 1.43 21.88
N THR A 76 13.18 0.49 20.95
CA THR A 76 12.51 -0.79 21.24
C THR A 76 13.43 -1.68 22.05
N ALA A 77 14.69 -1.80 21.63
CA ALA A 77 15.75 -2.49 22.38
C ALA A 77 15.93 -1.92 23.80
N ARG A 78 15.86 -0.58 23.93
CA ARG A 78 15.92 0.11 25.22
C ARG A 78 14.77 -0.29 26.14
N LEU A 79 13.54 -0.38 25.61
CA LEU A 79 12.37 -0.82 26.38
C LEU A 79 12.45 -2.31 26.74
N GLU A 80 12.88 -3.17 25.82
CA GLU A 80 13.09 -4.60 26.08
C GLU A 80 14.12 -4.84 27.19
N ALA A 81 15.20 -4.04 27.20
CA ALA A 81 16.24 -4.11 28.22
C ALA A 81 15.78 -3.75 29.63
N CYS A 82 14.64 -3.06 29.80
CA CYS A 82 14.06 -2.78 31.13
C CYS A 82 13.52 -4.04 31.81
N VAL A 83 13.18 -5.08 31.04
CA VAL A 83 12.49 -6.29 31.51
C VAL A 83 13.06 -7.56 30.86
N PRO A 84 14.38 -7.83 31.00
CA PRO A 84 15.10 -8.82 30.19
C PRO A 84 14.70 -10.28 30.45
N ASP A 85 14.03 -10.55 31.56
CA ASP A 85 13.53 -11.86 31.98
C ASP A 85 12.05 -12.10 31.58
N LYS A 86 11.42 -11.15 30.89
CA LYS A 86 10.03 -11.26 30.44
C LYS A 86 9.95 -11.47 28.93
N PRO A 87 8.98 -12.26 28.43
CA PRO A 87 8.60 -12.23 27.02
C PRO A 87 8.10 -10.83 26.64
N VAL A 88 8.80 -10.13 25.75
CA VAL A 88 8.41 -8.82 25.23
C VAL A 88 8.26 -8.89 23.73
N THR A 89 7.18 -8.30 23.19
CA THR A 89 6.96 -8.26 21.75
C THR A 89 6.27 -6.99 21.25
N THR A 90 6.55 -6.58 20.01
CA THR A 90 5.76 -5.59 19.24
C THR A 90 4.62 -6.23 18.43
N GLY A 91 4.53 -7.57 18.38
CA GLY A 91 3.60 -8.32 17.55
C GLY A 91 4.03 -8.41 16.08
N ALA A 92 5.29 -8.17 15.77
CA ALA A 92 5.81 -8.18 14.39
C ALA A 92 5.64 -9.55 13.71
N GLY A 93 5.90 -10.65 14.44
CA GLY A 93 5.77 -12.01 13.91
C GLY A 93 4.35 -12.31 13.46
N LEU A 94 3.39 -12.18 14.37
CA LEU A 94 1.97 -12.39 14.14
C LEU A 94 1.42 -11.44 13.07
N ARG A 95 1.78 -10.15 13.11
CA ARG A 95 1.35 -9.20 12.08
C ARG A 95 1.77 -9.64 10.70
N ALA A 96 3.01 -10.09 10.53
CA ALA A 96 3.50 -10.49 9.22
C ALA A 96 2.70 -11.67 8.66
N ILE A 97 2.34 -12.65 9.50
CA ILE A 97 1.49 -13.78 9.16
C ILE A 97 0.08 -13.32 8.79
N LEU A 98 -0.56 -12.52 9.65
CA LEU A 98 -1.94 -12.05 9.44
C LEU A 98 -2.07 -11.16 8.20
N GLN A 99 -1.08 -10.32 7.93
CA GLN A 99 -1.07 -9.46 6.74
C GLN A 99 -0.90 -10.27 5.45
N GLU A 100 0.05 -11.22 5.42
CA GLU A 100 0.21 -12.11 4.27
C GLU A 100 -1.09 -12.90 4.02
N TRP A 101 -1.67 -13.44 5.09
CA TRP A 101 -2.92 -14.16 4.99
C TRP A 101 -4.06 -13.28 4.48
N ALA A 102 -4.19 -12.05 4.95
CA ALA A 102 -5.22 -11.11 4.49
C ALA A 102 -5.14 -10.83 2.99
N VAL A 103 -3.93 -10.72 2.43
CA VAL A 103 -3.73 -10.58 0.98
C VAL A 103 -4.18 -11.85 0.26
N ARG A 104 -3.71 -13.03 0.69
CA ARG A 104 -4.05 -14.31 0.05
C ARG A 104 -5.55 -14.61 0.12
N HIS A 105 -6.17 -14.38 1.27
CA HIS A 105 -7.61 -14.54 1.48
C HIS A 105 -8.39 -13.61 0.55
N THR A 106 -8.07 -12.31 0.53
CA THR A 106 -8.76 -11.34 -0.33
C THR A 106 -8.62 -11.68 -1.82
N GLN A 107 -7.42 -12.09 -2.25
CA GLN A 107 -7.20 -12.49 -3.64
C GLN A 107 -8.01 -13.75 -4.01
N SER A 108 -8.10 -14.73 -3.10
CA SER A 108 -8.87 -15.96 -3.27
C SER A 108 -10.38 -15.68 -3.35
N GLU A 109 -10.91 -14.92 -2.38
CA GLU A 109 -12.34 -14.62 -2.28
C GLU A 109 -12.86 -13.74 -3.42
N LEU A 110 -12.10 -12.70 -3.79
CA LEU A 110 -12.57 -11.71 -4.76
C LEU A 110 -12.12 -11.98 -6.19
N GLY A 111 -11.05 -12.76 -6.39
CA GLY A 111 -10.47 -13.09 -7.69
C GLY A 111 -9.90 -11.89 -8.44
N HIS A 112 -8.63 -11.98 -8.86
CA HIS A 112 -7.95 -10.94 -9.65
C HIS A 112 -7.98 -9.53 -9.03
N PHE A 113 -8.12 -9.45 -7.70
CA PHE A 113 -8.38 -8.18 -7.02
C PHE A 113 -7.16 -7.27 -7.02
N PHE A 114 -5.99 -7.82 -6.66
CA PHE A 114 -4.73 -7.09 -6.61
C PHE A 114 -3.98 -7.04 -7.94
N ASP A 115 -4.48 -7.73 -8.97
CA ASP A 115 -3.83 -7.82 -10.27
C ASP A 115 -3.48 -6.43 -10.81
N ASN A 116 -2.17 -6.19 -10.97
CA ASN A 116 -1.60 -4.93 -11.45
C ASN A 116 -2.04 -3.66 -10.66
N ALA A 117 -2.56 -3.80 -9.45
CA ALA A 117 -2.97 -2.67 -8.62
C ALA A 117 -1.77 -1.77 -8.25
N ARG A 118 -1.99 -0.45 -8.17
CA ARG A 118 -1.01 0.50 -7.65
C ARG A 118 -1.10 0.47 -6.14
N VAL A 119 -0.08 -0.08 -5.48
CA VAL A 119 -0.07 -0.29 -4.02
C VAL A 119 0.90 0.68 -3.39
N LEU A 120 0.40 1.52 -2.48
CA LEU A 120 1.20 2.44 -1.69
C LEU A 120 1.36 1.89 -0.27
N PHE A 121 2.60 1.77 0.19
CA PHE A 121 2.95 1.47 1.57
C PHE A 121 3.40 2.77 2.23
N LEU A 122 2.71 3.18 3.31
CA LEU A 122 3.15 4.34 4.10
C LEU A 122 4.35 4.00 4.99
N ASN A 123 4.51 2.72 5.36
CA ASN A 123 5.69 2.18 6.00
C ASN A 123 6.05 0.83 5.35
N GLY A 124 6.99 0.86 4.41
CA GLY A 124 7.45 -0.31 3.66
C GLY A 124 8.34 -1.23 4.49
N GLN A 125 9.20 -0.68 5.34
CA GLN A 125 10.10 -1.44 6.22
C GLN A 125 9.31 -2.34 7.18
N ALA A 126 8.33 -1.78 7.90
CA ALA A 126 7.43 -2.54 8.77
C ALA A 126 6.48 -3.46 7.98
N GLY A 127 6.20 -3.10 6.72
CA GLY A 127 5.29 -3.81 5.81
C GLY A 127 6.00 -4.71 4.80
N TYR A 128 7.25 -5.12 5.01
CA TYR A 128 8.03 -5.80 3.97
C TYR A 128 7.42 -7.15 3.55
N ARG A 129 6.91 -7.95 4.49
CA ARG A 129 6.30 -9.26 4.17
C ARG A 129 5.00 -9.12 3.39
N ILE A 130 4.12 -8.18 3.76
CA ILE A 130 2.91 -7.90 2.99
C ILE A 130 3.24 -7.32 1.61
N ALA A 131 4.29 -6.51 1.50
CA ALA A 131 4.77 -6.03 0.21
C ALA A 131 5.24 -7.16 -0.70
N ARG A 132 5.92 -8.17 -0.14
CA ARG A 132 6.28 -9.40 -0.88
C ARG A 132 5.05 -10.18 -1.33
N ALA A 133 4.06 -10.38 -0.46
CA ALA A 133 2.81 -11.06 -0.85
C ALA A 133 2.08 -10.32 -1.99
N LEU A 134 1.98 -9.00 -1.91
CA LEU A 134 1.36 -8.18 -2.97
C LEU A 134 2.19 -8.16 -4.26
N SER A 135 3.52 -8.31 -4.17
CA SER A 135 4.40 -8.38 -5.35
C SER A 135 4.13 -9.60 -6.25
N GLU A 136 3.48 -10.64 -5.71
CA GLU A 136 3.04 -11.81 -6.50
C GLU A 136 1.92 -11.44 -7.50
N HIS A 137 1.20 -10.33 -7.26
CA HIS A 137 0.05 -9.88 -8.05
C HIS A 137 0.28 -8.57 -8.82
N THR A 138 1.27 -7.77 -8.42
CA THR A 138 1.54 -6.48 -9.05
C THR A 138 3.00 -6.04 -8.94
N GLU A 139 3.50 -5.41 -10.01
CA GLU A 139 4.80 -4.73 -10.02
C GLU A 139 4.69 -3.24 -9.62
N ASN A 140 3.48 -2.69 -9.51
CA ASN A 140 3.24 -1.28 -9.21
C ASN A 140 3.26 -1.01 -7.69
N LEU A 141 4.40 -1.28 -7.07
CA LEU A 141 4.63 -1.06 -5.64
C LEU A 141 5.27 0.31 -5.42
N PHE A 142 4.78 1.06 -4.44
CA PHE A 142 5.29 2.38 -4.07
C PHE A 142 5.48 2.45 -2.56
N PHE A 143 6.64 2.90 -2.11
CA PHE A 143 7.00 2.97 -0.69
C PHE A 143 7.29 4.42 -0.31
N ALA A 144 6.61 4.90 0.73
CA ALA A 144 6.73 6.27 1.22
C ALA A 144 7.78 6.43 2.32
N ASP A 145 8.59 5.42 2.63
CA ASP A 145 9.60 5.45 3.69
C ASP A 145 10.52 6.70 3.60
N PRO A 146 11.01 7.15 2.43
CA PRO A 146 11.77 8.41 2.35
C PRO A 146 10.99 9.65 2.80
N TYR A 147 9.66 9.64 2.68
CA TYR A 147 8.79 10.72 3.18
C TYR A 147 8.67 10.68 4.70
N THR A 148 8.51 9.49 5.28
CA THR A 148 8.29 9.35 6.73
C THR A 148 9.58 9.56 7.50
N ASP A 149 10.70 9.07 6.99
CA ASP A 149 11.95 9.04 7.74
C ASP A 149 12.72 10.36 7.64
N PHE A 150 12.71 10.98 6.45
CA PHE A 150 13.54 12.15 6.14
C PHE A 150 12.77 13.26 5.40
N GLY A 151 11.46 13.07 5.17
CA GLY A 151 10.60 13.89 4.30
C GLY A 151 11.22 14.32 2.99
N VAL A 152 11.85 13.35 2.33
CA VAL A 152 12.29 13.43 0.95
C VAL A 152 11.09 13.09 0.05
N PRO A 153 10.69 13.96 -0.90
CA PRO A 153 9.50 13.76 -1.72
C PRO A 153 9.73 12.76 -2.85
N ARG A 154 10.10 11.53 -2.51
CA ARG A 154 10.44 10.47 -3.47
C ARG A 154 9.90 9.13 -2.99
N LEU A 155 9.13 8.48 -3.86
CA LEU A 155 8.70 7.10 -3.63
C LEU A 155 9.78 6.13 -4.10
N LEU A 156 9.97 5.05 -3.36
CA LEU A 156 10.67 3.87 -3.87
C LEU A 156 9.67 3.02 -4.64
N THR A 157 10.09 2.42 -5.75
CA THR A 157 9.16 1.77 -6.70
C THR A 157 9.38 0.26 -6.84
N SER A 158 10.15 -0.36 -5.94
CA SER A 158 10.34 -1.82 -5.89
C SER A 158 10.90 -2.27 -4.55
N LEU A 159 10.71 -3.54 -4.22
CA LEU A 159 11.31 -4.18 -3.03
C LEU A 159 12.83 -4.01 -2.99
N LYS A 160 13.52 -4.14 -4.14
CA LYS A 160 14.96 -3.93 -4.23
C LYS A 160 15.38 -2.49 -3.88
N GLN A 161 14.59 -1.49 -4.27
CA GLN A 161 14.85 -0.11 -3.87
C GLN A 161 14.61 0.09 -2.37
N LEU A 162 13.59 -0.54 -1.80
CA LEU A 162 13.35 -0.52 -0.35
C LEU A 162 14.50 -1.18 0.44
N GLU A 163 14.99 -2.33 0.00
CA GLU A 163 16.16 -3.01 0.59
C GLU A 163 17.42 -2.13 0.51
N THR A 164 17.68 -1.54 -0.65
CA THR A 164 18.85 -0.66 -0.85
C THR A 164 18.72 0.62 0.01
N TYR A 165 17.54 1.20 0.07
CA TYR A 165 17.27 2.36 0.91
C TYR A 165 17.51 2.03 2.39
N THR A 166 17.00 0.89 2.85
CA THR A 166 17.09 0.44 4.24
C THR A 166 18.55 0.20 4.65
N SER A 167 19.36 -0.48 3.82
CA SER A 167 20.78 -0.69 4.13
C SER A 167 21.58 0.62 4.15
N LEU A 168 21.25 1.58 3.28
CA LEU A 168 21.92 2.88 3.24
C LEU A 168 21.54 3.79 4.42
N THR A 169 20.31 3.70 4.92
CA THR A 169 19.78 4.60 5.94
C THR A 169 19.91 4.06 7.36
N ALA A 170 20.08 2.74 7.53
CA ALA A 170 20.28 2.11 8.82
C ALA A 170 21.34 2.78 9.71
N PRO A 171 22.56 3.13 9.21
CA PRO A 171 23.55 3.81 10.06
C PRO A 171 23.12 5.19 10.55
N ILE A 172 22.16 5.83 9.88
CA ILE A 172 21.64 7.16 10.20
C ILE A 172 20.46 7.04 11.17
N MET A 173 19.53 6.13 10.90
CA MET A 173 18.32 5.94 11.70
C MET A 173 18.59 5.39 13.10
N PHE A 174 19.66 4.61 13.27
CA PHE A 174 19.93 3.93 14.55
C PHE A 174 21.10 4.52 15.33
N ARG A 175 21.74 5.59 14.85
CA ARG A 175 22.78 6.30 15.60
C ARG A 175 22.20 7.59 16.22
N PRO A 176 22.14 7.72 17.55
CA PRO A 176 21.52 8.88 18.21
C PRO A 176 22.05 10.23 17.74
N ALA A 177 23.36 10.33 17.48
CA ALA A 177 23.99 11.55 16.96
C ALA A 177 23.53 11.90 15.53
N ALA A 178 23.30 10.89 14.69
CA ALA A 178 22.84 11.06 13.31
C ALA A 178 21.35 11.40 13.27
N VAL A 179 20.52 10.73 14.08
CA VAL A 179 19.10 11.05 14.26
C VAL A 179 18.92 12.50 14.69
N LYS A 180 19.64 12.93 15.74
CA LYS A 180 19.58 14.32 16.23
C LYS A 180 20.01 15.33 15.17
N ALA A 181 21.00 14.99 14.33
CA ALA A 181 21.42 15.83 13.22
C ALA A 181 20.33 15.94 12.15
N VAL A 182 19.68 14.83 11.80
CA VAL A 182 18.53 14.80 10.87
C VAL A 182 17.37 15.61 11.42
N GLU A 183 16.94 15.40 12.66
CA GLU A 183 15.88 16.19 13.30
C GLU A 183 16.18 17.69 13.27
N THR A 184 17.44 18.06 13.52
CA THR A 184 17.88 19.46 13.45
C THR A 184 17.74 20.01 12.04
N ILE A 185 18.13 19.25 11.01
CA ILE A 185 17.99 19.61 9.59
C ILE A 185 16.51 19.75 9.20
N LEU A 186 15.66 18.80 9.59
CA LEU A 186 14.22 18.83 9.32
C LEU A 186 13.53 20.04 9.98
N ARG A 187 14.08 20.55 11.08
CA ARG A 187 13.56 21.76 11.75
C ARG A 187 14.07 23.07 11.14
N THR A 188 14.97 23.03 10.15
CA THR A 188 15.52 24.25 9.54
C THR A 188 14.49 25.02 8.70
N PRO A 189 14.63 26.36 8.57
CA PRO A 189 13.76 27.17 7.73
C PRO A 189 13.72 26.72 6.26
N LEU A 190 14.85 26.21 5.74
CA LEU A 190 14.96 25.72 4.36
C LEU A 190 14.08 24.49 4.13
N TYR A 191 14.02 23.58 5.11
CA TYR A 191 13.16 22.41 5.04
C TYR A 191 11.68 22.80 5.17
N ARG A 192 11.36 23.73 6.09
CA ARG A 192 10.00 24.29 6.25
C ARG A 192 9.44 24.94 4.99
N LEU A 193 10.30 25.56 4.16
CA LEU A 193 9.91 26.10 2.85
C LEU A 193 9.47 24.99 1.87
N GLY A 194 10.04 23.79 2.00
CA GLY A 194 9.72 22.62 1.17
C GLY A 194 8.59 21.74 1.70
N GLU A 195 8.19 21.87 2.97
CA GLU A 195 7.18 21.00 3.60
C GLU A 195 5.86 20.94 2.82
N ASN A 196 5.40 22.07 2.26
CA ASN A 196 4.17 22.09 1.47
C ASN A 196 4.30 21.30 0.16
N LEU A 197 5.50 21.28 -0.44
CA LEU A 197 5.77 20.48 -1.63
C LEU A 197 5.81 18.99 -1.28
N VAL A 198 6.45 18.63 -0.17
CA VAL A 198 6.51 17.24 0.33
C VAL A 198 5.13 16.72 0.67
N LYS A 199 4.33 17.50 1.41
CA LYS A 199 2.92 17.19 1.70
C LYS A 199 2.14 17.06 0.41
N GLY A 200 2.23 18.03 -0.50
CA GLY A 200 1.53 17.99 -1.79
C GLY A 200 1.87 16.75 -2.62
N SER A 201 3.12 16.33 -2.67
CA SER A 201 3.52 15.15 -3.43
C SER A 201 3.10 13.84 -2.76
N LEU A 202 3.06 13.77 -1.42
CA LEU A 202 2.50 12.62 -0.70
C LEU A 202 0.98 12.52 -0.91
N HIS A 203 0.24 13.63 -0.80
CA HIS A 203 -1.20 13.66 -1.13
C HIS A 203 -1.45 13.20 -2.56
N HIS A 204 -0.61 13.63 -3.51
CA HIS A 204 -0.69 13.13 -4.89
C HIS A 204 -0.42 11.63 -4.98
N ALA A 205 0.60 11.10 -4.30
CA ALA A 205 0.89 9.67 -4.25
C ALA A 205 -0.30 8.84 -3.72
N VAL A 206 -0.95 9.30 -2.65
CA VAL A 206 -2.15 8.66 -2.10
C VAL A 206 -3.30 8.72 -3.10
N SER A 207 -3.52 9.86 -3.76
CA SER A 207 -4.57 10.01 -4.76
C SER A 207 -4.41 9.07 -5.96
N GLU A 208 -3.17 8.74 -6.33
CA GLU A 208 -2.81 7.86 -7.43
C GLU A 208 -2.77 6.36 -7.05
N ALA A 209 -2.86 6.03 -5.76
CA ALA A 209 -2.89 4.64 -5.30
C ALA A 209 -4.26 3.99 -5.57
N HIS A 210 -4.30 2.67 -5.69
CA HIS A 210 -5.55 1.89 -5.69
C HIS A 210 -5.74 1.21 -4.33
N VAL A 211 -4.63 0.70 -3.79
CA VAL A 211 -4.55 0.03 -2.50
C VAL A 211 -3.54 0.78 -1.64
N ILE A 212 -3.88 1.03 -0.38
CA ILE A 212 -3.01 1.68 0.59
C ILE A 212 -2.80 0.72 1.77
N VAL A 213 -1.55 0.44 2.10
CA VAL A 213 -1.16 -0.33 3.29
C VAL A 213 -0.62 0.65 4.32
N ALA A 214 -1.36 0.81 5.42
CA ALA A 214 -1.10 1.85 6.41
C ALA A 214 -1.80 1.54 7.75
N SER A 215 -1.33 2.13 8.85
CA SER A 215 -2.14 2.24 10.06
C SER A 215 -3.23 3.30 9.86
N ILE A 216 -4.28 3.26 10.69
CA ILE A 216 -5.33 4.29 10.65
C ILE A 216 -4.75 5.68 10.96
N GLY A 217 -3.79 5.77 11.88
CA GLY A 217 -3.12 7.02 12.26
C GLY A 217 -2.37 7.67 11.09
N ASP A 218 -1.73 6.86 10.25
CA ASP A 218 -1.02 7.37 9.06
C ASP A 218 -1.97 8.05 8.05
N LEU A 219 -3.27 7.70 8.11
CA LEU A 219 -4.27 8.20 7.17
C LEU A 219 -5.01 9.45 7.65
N GLU A 220 -4.80 9.89 8.89
CA GLU A 220 -5.54 11.00 9.52
C GLU A 220 -5.48 12.31 8.74
N ASN A 221 -4.34 12.57 8.09
CA ASN A 221 -4.10 13.79 7.32
C ASN A 221 -4.77 13.81 5.93
N PHE A 222 -5.34 12.69 5.48
CA PHE A 222 -5.99 12.59 4.18
C PHE A 222 -7.51 12.72 4.27
N THR A 223 -8.09 13.23 3.18
CA THR A 223 -9.52 13.52 3.09
C THR A 223 -10.19 12.61 2.06
N ALA A 224 -11.49 12.80 1.86
CA ALA A 224 -12.22 12.14 0.77
C ALA A 224 -11.62 12.44 -0.62
N LYS A 225 -10.87 13.55 -0.80
CA LYS A 225 -10.24 13.88 -2.08
C LYS A 225 -9.20 12.82 -2.49
N GLU A 226 -8.48 12.28 -1.52
CA GLU A 226 -7.43 11.28 -1.76
C GLU A 226 -7.94 9.85 -1.55
N LEU A 227 -8.88 9.63 -0.61
CA LEU A 227 -9.29 8.30 -0.15
C LEU A 227 -10.56 7.73 -0.80
N ASP A 228 -11.30 8.53 -1.58
CA ASP A 228 -12.50 8.04 -2.29
C ASP A 228 -12.12 6.90 -3.26
N GLY A 229 -12.83 5.78 -3.14
CA GLY A 229 -12.66 4.63 -4.01
C GLY A 229 -11.45 3.75 -3.67
N LYS A 230 -10.66 4.10 -2.65
CA LYS A 230 -9.46 3.33 -2.27
C LYS A 230 -9.83 2.06 -1.52
N THR A 231 -8.95 1.06 -1.66
CA THR A 231 -8.87 -0.06 -0.73
C THR A 231 -7.81 0.23 0.32
N VAL A 232 -8.13 0.05 1.60
CA VAL A 232 -7.18 0.20 2.70
C VAL A 232 -6.92 -1.16 3.32
N ILE A 233 -5.66 -1.59 3.41
CA ILE A 233 -5.26 -2.77 4.18
C ILE A 233 -4.70 -2.28 5.51
N THR A 234 -5.39 -2.61 6.60
CA THR A 234 -5.06 -2.10 7.94
C THR A 234 -5.55 -3.03 9.04
N SER A 235 -5.32 -2.66 10.30
CA SER A 235 -5.80 -3.39 11.46
C SER A 235 -6.43 -2.44 12.48
N ARG A 236 -6.97 -3.05 13.54
CA ARG A 236 -7.74 -2.43 14.60
C ARG A 236 -8.92 -1.62 14.08
N VAL A 237 -9.64 -2.18 13.10
CA VAL A 237 -10.82 -1.54 12.49
C VAL A 237 -12.01 -1.67 13.45
N THR A 238 -12.16 -0.66 14.31
CA THR A 238 -13.30 -0.45 15.21
C THR A 238 -14.47 0.21 14.48
N ASP A 239 -15.63 0.32 15.13
CA ASP A 239 -16.79 1.05 14.58
C ASP A 239 -16.46 2.53 14.31
N ALA A 240 -15.72 3.18 15.20
CA ALA A 240 -15.26 4.55 15.00
C ALA A 240 -14.33 4.68 13.78
N ALA A 241 -13.43 3.70 13.58
CA ALA A 241 -12.59 3.65 12.40
C ALA A 241 -13.41 3.42 11.12
N MET A 242 -14.43 2.55 11.18
CA MET A 242 -15.36 2.32 10.07
C MET A 242 -16.13 3.58 9.70
N ASP A 243 -16.63 4.33 10.69
CA ASP A 243 -17.32 5.61 10.46
C ASP A 243 -16.38 6.67 9.87
N TRP A 244 -15.13 6.72 10.35
CA TRP A 244 -14.09 7.59 9.82
C TRP A 244 -13.78 7.26 8.35
N MET A 245 -13.66 5.98 7.99
CA MET A 245 -13.43 5.54 6.61
C MET A 245 -14.66 5.77 5.74
N ARG A 246 -15.86 5.61 6.30
CA ARG A 246 -17.14 5.90 5.63
C ARG A 246 -17.20 7.36 5.20
N SER A 247 -16.89 8.31 6.10
CA SER A 247 -16.93 9.74 5.80
C SER A 247 -15.90 10.18 4.74
N ARG A 248 -14.89 9.34 4.47
CA ARG A 248 -13.84 9.54 3.45
C ARG A 248 -14.08 8.74 2.18
N LYS A 249 -15.20 8.03 2.08
CA LYS A 249 -15.62 7.25 0.90
C LYS A 249 -14.63 6.14 0.51
N VAL A 250 -13.91 5.58 1.49
CA VAL A 250 -13.12 4.36 1.29
C VAL A 250 -14.05 3.27 0.76
N ALA A 251 -13.65 2.62 -0.32
CA ALA A 251 -14.49 1.61 -0.99
C ALA A 251 -14.48 0.29 -0.23
N MET A 252 -13.29 -0.15 0.20
CA MET A 252 -13.09 -1.44 0.82
C MET A 252 -11.97 -1.36 1.87
N VAL A 253 -12.11 -2.15 2.92
CA VAL A 253 -11.09 -2.31 3.96
C VAL A 253 -10.78 -3.79 4.08
N VAL A 254 -9.51 -4.13 3.96
CA VAL A 254 -8.99 -5.46 4.29
C VAL A 254 -8.45 -5.35 5.71
N ASP A 255 -9.23 -5.85 6.67
CA ASP A 255 -8.90 -5.83 8.08
C ASP A 255 -8.21 -7.14 8.49
N TYR A 256 -6.93 -7.05 8.86
CA TYR A 256 -6.15 -8.19 9.35
C TYR A 256 -6.10 -8.28 10.88
N SER A 257 -6.96 -7.54 11.60
CA SER A 257 -6.99 -7.59 13.06
C SER A 257 -7.23 -9.01 13.59
N PRO A 258 -6.47 -9.47 14.61
CA PRO A 258 -6.97 -10.55 15.46
C PRO A 258 -8.17 -10.06 16.27
N TRP A 259 -9.18 -10.91 16.41
CA TRP A 259 -10.39 -10.63 17.18
C TRP A 259 -10.46 -11.52 18.41
N LEU A 260 -10.87 -10.94 19.53
CA LEU A 260 -11.09 -11.66 20.78
C LEU A 260 -12.37 -11.12 21.43
N GLU A 261 -13.30 -12.01 21.78
CA GLU A 261 -14.58 -11.67 22.44
C GLU A 261 -15.33 -10.51 21.75
N GLY A 262 -15.42 -10.55 20.41
CA GLY A 262 -16.21 -9.58 19.64
C GLY A 262 -15.58 -8.20 19.48
N ARG A 263 -14.27 -8.05 19.71
CA ARG A 263 -13.55 -6.79 19.46
C ARG A 263 -12.16 -7.02 18.87
N PRO A 264 -11.63 -6.07 18.08
CA PRO A 264 -10.28 -6.18 17.55
C PRO A 264 -9.25 -5.94 18.67
N VAL A 265 -8.22 -6.77 18.71
CA VAL A 265 -7.09 -6.62 19.63
C VAL A 265 -5.80 -6.30 18.86
N GLY A 266 -4.82 -5.71 19.55
CA GLY A 266 -3.52 -5.43 18.93
C GLY A 266 -2.74 -6.73 18.72
N VAL A 267 -1.99 -6.80 17.62
CA VAL A 267 -1.07 -7.92 17.33
C VAL A 267 -0.03 -8.10 18.45
N ASN A 268 0.43 -7.00 19.06
CA ASN A 268 1.33 -7.02 20.21
C ASN A 268 0.69 -7.68 21.45
N VAL A 269 -0.61 -7.43 21.68
CA VAL A 269 -1.36 -8.04 22.78
C VAL A 269 -1.57 -9.52 22.48
N MET A 270 -2.01 -9.85 21.27
CA MET A 270 -2.30 -11.23 20.91
C MET A 270 -1.03 -12.09 20.92
N GLU A 271 0.08 -11.62 20.38
CA GLU A 271 1.35 -12.35 20.42
C GLU A 271 1.88 -12.50 21.85
N ALA A 272 1.77 -11.47 22.70
CA ALA A 272 2.11 -11.59 24.12
C ALA A 272 1.21 -12.62 24.84
N MET A 273 -0.07 -12.71 24.50
CA MET A 273 -0.96 -13.76 25.03
C MET A 273 -0.57 -15.15 24.54
N ILE A 274 -0.14 -15.30 23.28
CA ILE A 274 0.40 -16.56 22.74
C ILE A 274 1.66 -16.97 23.53
N SER A 275 2.62 -16.06 23.66
CA SER A 275 3.85 -16.26 24.44
C SER A 275 3.55 -16.70 25.87
N ALA A 276 2.66 -15.98 26.55
CA ALA A 276 2.25 -16.31 27.91
C ALA A 276 1.53 -17.66 27.96
N ALA A 277 0.61 -17.96 27.04
CA ALA A 277 -0.18 -19.20 27.03
C ALA A 277 0.68 -20.44 26.82
N LEU A 278 1.67 -20.36 25.93
CA LEU A 278 2.59 -21.45 25.57
C LEU A 278 3.85 -21.50 26.43
N SER A 279 4.05 -20.52 27.32
CA SER A 279 5.27 -20.36 28.13
C SER A 279 6.53 -20.32 27.26
N ARG A 280 6.48 -19.55 26.16
CA ARG A 280 7.56 -19.36 25.20
C ARG A 280 7.80 -17.87 24.94
N THR A 281 9.05 -17.48 24.76
CA THR A 281 9.39 -16.13 24.30
C THR A 281 9.08 -15.97 22.81
N PRO A 282 8.92 -14.74 22.29
CA PRO A 282 8.58 -14.52 20.88
C PRO A 282 9.58 -15.14 19.89
N ASP A 283 10.87 -15.16 20.23
CA ASP A 283 11.93 -15.82 19.44
C ASP A 283 11.83 -17.36 19.42
N GLN A 284 11.12 -17.93 20.40
CA GLN A 284 10.84 -19.37 20.46
C GLN A 284 9.53 -19.77 19.77
N LEU A 285 8.72 -18.79 19.34
CA LEU A 285 7.47 -19.05 18.61
C LEU A 285 7.77 -19.36 17.14
N GLY A 286 7.35 -20.54 16.69
CA GLY A 286 7.43 -20.96 15.30
C GLY A 286 6.14 -20.63 14.52
N PRO A 287 6.16 -20.74 13.18
CA PRO A 287 4.97 -20.57 12.34
C PRO A 287 3.79 -21.46 12.78
N ASP A 288 4.07 -22.71 13.16
CA ASP A 288 3.04 -23.67 13.60
C ASP A 288 2.33 -23.20 14.87
N ASP A 289 3.05 -22.60 15.82
CA ASP A 289 2.44 -22.06 17.05
C ASP A 289 1.41 -20.96 16.74
N TYR A 290 1.71 -20.10 15.76
CA TYR A 290 0.75 -19.07 15.31
C TYR A 290 -0.44 -19.68 14.57
N LEU A 291 -0.19 -20.65 13.69
CA LEU A 291 -1.24 -21.32 12.91
C LEU A 291 -2.24 -22.04 13.81
N ASP A 292 -1.76 -22.76 14.83
CA ASP A 292 -2.60 -23.45 15.80
C ASP A 292 -3.54 -22.47 16.52
N VAL A 293 -3.03 -21.30 16.90
CA VAL A 293 -3.81 -20.25 17.58
C VAL A 293 -4.82 -19.60 16.63
N ILE A 294 -4.40 -19.25 15.42
CA ILE A 294 -5.26 -18.69 14.38
C ILE A 294 -6.44 -19.64 14.11
N GLN A 295 -6.15 -20.93 13.95
CA GLN A 295 -7.16 -21.96 13.71
C GLN A 295 -8.08 -22.15 14.94
N SER A 296 -7.51 -22.24 16.14
CA SER A 296 -8.27 -22.44 17.38
C SER A 296 -9.23 -21.29 17.68
N LEU A 297 -8.81 -20.06 17.39
CA LEU A 297 -9.64 -18.87 17.57
C LEU A 297 -10.53 -18.56 16.37
N GLN A 298 -10.35 -19.28 15.25
CA GLN A 298 -11.00 -18.97 13.99
C GLN A 298 -10.82 -17.49 13.62
N ILE A 299 -9.63 -16.93 13.91
CA ILE A 299 -9.28 -15.58 13.47
C ILE A 299 -9.35 -15.63 11.95
N GLU A 300 -10.05 -14.71 11.29
CA GLU A 300 -10.07 -14.61 9.83
C GLU A 300 -9.94 -13.13 9.42
N PRO A 301 -9.23 -12.82 8.33
CA PRO A 301 -9.22 -11.47 7.77
C PRO A 301 -10.62 -11.09 7.33
N ARG A 302 -11.00 -9.81 7.50
CA ARG A 302 -12.34 -9.34 7.14
C ARG A 302 -12.26 -8.41 5.95
N ILE A 303 -13.12 -8.64 4.96
CA ILE A 303 -13.33 -7.74 3.82
C ILE A 303 -14.56 -6.87 4.14
N LEU A 304 -14.32 -5.62 4.50
CA LEU A 304 -15.35 -4.69 4.95
C LEU A 304 -15.61 -3.62 3.91
N TYR A 305 -16.85 -3.15 3.84
CA TYR A 305 -17.28 -2.12 2.90
C TYR A 305 -17.94 -0.95 3.65
N PRO A 306 -17.19 0.13 4.00
CA PRO A 306 -17.70 1.21 4.86
C PRO A 306 -18.99 1.87 4.36
N ASN A 307 -19.16 1.96 3.03
CA ASN A 307 -20.33 2.54 2.35
C ASN A 307 -21.16 1.51 1.57
N GLY A 308 -21.12 0.23 1.96
CA GLY A 308 -21.70 -0.87 1.20
C GLY A 308 -20.82 -1.29 0.02
N TYR A 309 -21.18 -2.41 -0.62
CA TYR A 309 -20.34 -3.05 -1.64
C TYR A 309 -19.90 -2.06 -2.73
N ARG A 310 -18.59 -1.97 -2.93
CA ARG A 310 -17.98 -1.18 -4.00
C ARG A 310 -16.64 -1.77 -4.40
N ARG A 311 -16.60 -2.34 -5.60
CA ARG A 311 -15.37 -2.81 -6.25
C ARG A 311 -15.11 -1.95 -7.46
N VAL A 312 -13.88 -1.45 -7.58
CA VAL A 312 -13.44 -0.68 -8.75
C VAL A 312 -12.41 -1.53 -9.50
N ASN A 313 -12.67 -1.89 -10.75
CA ASN A 313 -11.71 -2.52 -11.65
C ASN A 313 -11.16 -1.50 -12.66
N ARG A 314 -10.00 -1.78 -13.26
CA ARG A 314 -9.28 -0.81 -14.10
C ARG A 314 -8.97 -1.36 -15.48
N PHE A 315 -9.24 -0.59 -16.52
CA PHE A 315 -8.94 -0.96 -17.90
C PHE A 315 -8.14 0.11 -18.64
N ALA A 316 -7.54 -0.27 -19.76
CA ALA A 316 -7.07 0.66 -20.77
C ALA A 316 -7.71 0.32 -22.11
N PHE A 317 -7.85 1.31 -22.98
CA PHE A 317 -8.36 1.09 -24.31
C PHE A 317 -7.56 1.91 -25.31
N VAL A 318 -7.01 1.24 -26.32
CA VAL A 318 -6.21 1.90 -27.34
C VAL A 318 -7.13 2.54 -28.37
N ILE A 319 -6.86 3.82 -28.65
CA ILE A 319 -7.52 4.59 -29.70
C ILE A 319 -6.49 5.13 -30.70
N HIS A 320 -6.99 5.59 -31.84
CA HIS A 320 -6.21 6.34 -32.81
C HIS A 320 -7.08 7.45 -33.42
N PRO A 321 -6.48 8.55 -33.88
CA PRO A 321 -7.22 9.56 -34.62
C PRO A 321 -7.76 8.95 -35.92
N LEU A 322 -9.06 9.13 -36.19
CA LEU A 322 -9.71 8.60 -37.40
C LEU A 322 -9.29 9.36 -38.66
N SER A 323 -8.86 10.62 -38.51
CA SER A 323 -8.36 11.46 -39.61
C SER A 323 -7.49 12.61 -39.07
N GLN A 324 -6.83 13.32 -39.98
CA GLN A 324 -6.06 14.53 -39.64
C GLN A 324 -6.92 15.61 -38.93
N GLN A 325 -8.23 15.65 -39.17
CA GLN A 325 -9.14 16.62 -38.53
C GLN A 325 -9.30 16.39 -37.01
N TYR A 326 -8.97 15.20 -36.51
CA TYR A 326 -9.00 14.93 -35.07
C TYR A 326 -7.69 15.35 -34.38
N LEU A 327 -6.58 15.44 -35.13
CA LEU A 327 -5.32 15.99 -34.64
C LEU A 327 -5.44 17.49 -34.34
N THR A 328 -6.33 18.20 -35.06
CA THR A 328 -6.56 19.64 -34.89
C THR A 328 -7.44 20.00 -33.69
N LYS A 329 -7.93 19.00 -32.94
CA LYS A 329 -8.81 19.18 -31.77
C LYS A 329 -8.17 18.77 -30.44
N THR A 330 -6.87 18.45 -30.45
CA THR A 330 -6.15 17.98 -29.27
C THR A 330 -5.08 19.01 -28.87
N PRO A 331 -5.22 19.69 -27.73
CA PRO A 331 -4.21 20.65 -27.27
C PRO A 331 -2.85 19.99 -26.97
N PRO A 332 -1.70 20.65 -27.25
CA PRO A 332 -1.53 21.96 -27.89
C PRO A 332 -1.47 21.89 -29.44
N LEU A 333 -1.79 20.74 -30.05
CA LEU A 333 -1.70 20.55 -31.50
C LEU A 333 -2.83 21.26 -32.27
N ASP A 334 -3.92 21.58 -31.59
CA ASP A 334 -5.01 22.40 -32.11
C ASP A 334 -4.53 23.76 -32.63
N TRP A 335 -3.64 24.42 -31.89
CA TRP A 335 -3.09 25.72 -32.30
C TRP A 335 -2.26 25.65 -33.58
N VAL A 336 -1.40 24.63 -33.71
CA VAL A 336 -0.55 24.44 -34.89
C VAL A 336 -1.39 24.01 -36.11
N ALA A 337 -2.37 23.14 -35.90
CA ALA A 337 -3.10 22.52 -36.99
C ALA A 337 -4.20 23.40 -37.60
N ASN A 338 -4.77 24.35 -36.85
CA ASN A 338 -5.83 25.23 -37.33
C ASN A 338 -5.36 26.32 -38.32
N VAL A 339 -4.04 26.54 -38.44
CA VAL A 339 -3.45 27.59 -39.30
C VAL A 339 -2.50 27.05 -40.38
N SER A 340 -2.35 25.72 -40.46
CA SER A 340 -1.30 25.07 -41.26
C SER A 340 -1.78 24.58 -42.64
N PRO A 341 -1.02 24.82 -43.73
CA PRO A 341 -1.31 24.27 -45.06
C PRO A 341 -1.32 22.73 -45.11
N PRO A 342 -1.97 22.09 -46.10
CA PRO A 342 -2.06 20.62 -46.21
C PRO A 342 -0.72 19.87 -46.18
N VAL A 343 0.34 20.47 -46.74
CA VAL A 343 1.71 19.91 -46.72
C VAL A 343 2.25 19.83 -45.29
N VAL A 344 2.01 20.87 -44.48
CA VAL A 344 2.39 20.90 -43.06
C VAL A 344 1.58 19.87 -42.29
N MET A 345 0.28 19.72 -42.58
CA MET A 345 -0.56 18.70 -41.94
C MET A 345 -0.11 17.26 -42.23
N ASN A 346 0.36 16.98 -43.45
CA ASN A 346 0.97 15.68 -43.76
C ASN A 346 2.28 15.44 -43.00
N LEU A 347 3.09 16.48 -42.77
CA LEU A 347 4.31 16.38 -41.94
C LEU A 347 3.97 16.18 -40.46
N VAL A 348 2.96 16.88 -39.94
CA VAL A 348 2.45 16.73 -38.57
C VAL A 348 1.88 15.33 -38.37
N GLU A 349 1.08 14.83 -39.31
CA GLU A 349 0.54 13.47 -39.28
C GLU A 349 1.65 12.41 -39.25
N LYS A 350 2.68 12.57 -40.09
CA LYS A 350 3.88 11.73 -40.05
C LYS A 350 4.59 11.82 -38.70
N ALA A 351 4.87 13.03 -38.21
CA ALA A 351 5.56 13.24 -36.95
C ALA A 351 4.83 12.57 -35.76
N ILE A 352 3.50 12.74 -35.70
CA ILE A 352 2.65 12.10 -34.69
C ILE A 352 2.61 10.59 -34.86
N ALA A 353 2.68 10.06 -36.08
CA ALA A 353 2.82 8.62 -36.27
C ALA A 353 4.05 8.07 -35.53
N TYR A 354 5.12 8.85 -35.35
CA TYR A 354 6.31 8.47 -34.58
C TYR A 354 6.27 8.82 -33.09
N SER A 355 5.25 9.52 -32.60
CA SER A 355 5.17 9.87 -31.18
C SER A 355 4.90 8.64 -30.30
N PRO A 356 5.48 8.56 -29.09
CA PRO A 356 5.11 7.56 -28.10
C PRO A 356 3.62 7.63 -27.76
N PRO A 357 3.00 6.52 -27.31
CA PRO A 357 1.62 6.53 -26.83
C PRO A 357 1.47 7.43 -25.60
N PHE A 358 0.33 8.11 -25.50
CA PHE A 358 0.01 8.97 -24.37
C PHE A 358 -1.45 8.85 -23.96
N ILE A 359 -1.74 9.26 -22.72
CA ILE A 359 -3.10 9.26 -22.17
C ILE A 359 -3.88 10.37 -22.89
N TYR A 360 -4.92 9.98 -23.62
CA TYR A 360 -5.84 10.92 -24.22
C TYR A 360 -6.87 11.42 -23.21
N SER A 361 -7.46 10.49 -22.44
CA SER A 361 -8.41 10.83 -21.37
C SER A 361 -8.49 9.73 -20.32
N LYS A 362 -8.86 10.12 -19.08
CA LYS A 362 -9.32 9.19 -18.05
C LYS A 362 -10.83 8.97 -18.21
N VAL A 363 -11.28 7.74 -18.00
CA VAL A 363 -12.68 7.32 -18.03
C VAL A 363 -13.07 6.91 -16.61
N SER A 364 -14.22 7.35 -16.13
CA SER A 364 -14.75 7.02 -14.81
C SER A 364 -16.28 6.97 -14.85
N GLY A 365 -16.89 6.47 -13.77
CA GLY A 365 -18.36 6.47 -13.61
C GLY A 365 -19.08 5.35 -14.36
N ILE A 366 -18.36 4.36 -14.88
CA ILE A 366 -18.98 3.17 -15.49
C ILE A 366 -19.31 2.18 -14.37
N ARG A 367 -20.55 1.69 -14.36
CA ARG A 367 -21.02 0.67 -13.43
C ARG A 367 -21.73 -0.45 -14.17
N SER A 368 -21.41 -1.69 -13.83
CA SER A 368 -22.05 -2.89 -14.37
C SER A 368 -23.38 -3.20 -13.65
N PRO A 369 -24.23 -4.08 -14.21
CA PRO A 369 -25.49 -4.47 -13.57
C PRO A 369 -25.32 -5.14 -12.20
N ASN A 370 -24.19 -5.81 -11.94
CA ASN A 370 -23.87 -6.42 -10.64
C ASN A 370 -23.25 -5.43 -9.63
N GLY A 371 -23.11 -4.15 -9.99
CA GLY A 371 -22.64 -3.09 -9.09
C GLY A 371 -21.13 -2.82 -9.11
N ASP A 372 -20.33 -3.61 -9.84
CA ASP A 372 -18.91 -3.32 -10.04
C ASP A 372 -18.74 -2.00 -10.81
N GLU A 373 -17.77 -1.20 -10.38
CA GLU A 373 -17.35 0.01 -11.07
C GLU A 373 -16.13 -0.29 -11.93
N VAL A 374 -16.01 0.41 -13.06
CA VAL A 374 -14.77 0.43 -13.83
C VAL A 374 -14.33 1.85 -14.12
N GLU A 375 -13.02 2.07 -13.99
CA GLU A 375 -12.33 3.27 -14.46
C GLU A 375 -11.20 2.88 -15.40
N GLY A 376 -10.69 3.80 -16.19
CA GLY A 376 -9.63 3.45 -17.12
C GLY A 376 -9.07 4.61 -17.91
N TRP A 377 -8.26 4.27 -18.91
CA TRP A 377 -7.56 5.24 -19.73
C TRP A 377 -7.78 4.96 -21.21
N LEU A 378 -8.14 6.00 -21.96
CA LEU A 378 -8.01 5.98 -23.40
C LEU A 378 -6.57 6.36 -23.73
N ILE A 379 -5.84 5.44 -24.36
CA ILE A 379 -4.44 5.64 -24.73
C ILE A 379 -4.40 5.77 -26.25
N THR A 380 -3.97 6.93 -26.74
CA THR A 380 -3.79 7.11 -28.18
C THR A 380 -2.43 6.60 -28.59
N VAL A 381 -2.40 5.76 -29.61
CA VAL A 381 -1.18 5.46 -30.36
C VAL A 381 -1.13 6.39 -31.56
N GLY A 382 0.04 6.97 -31.82
CA GLY A 382 0.21 7.92 -32.92
C GLY A 382 -0.12 7.30 -34.29
N GLY A 383 -0.54 8.16 -35.23
CA GLY A 383 -0.77 7.79 -36.63
C GLY A 383 -2.25 7.62 -36.98
N THR A 384 -2.64 8.16 -38.13
CA THR A 384 -3.96 7.91 -38.74
C THR A 384 -3.99 6.52 -39.39
N PRO A 385 -5.16 5.99 -39.80
CA PRO A 385 -5.22 4.76 -40.57
C PRO A 385 -4.28 4.74 -41.78
N ARG A 386 -4.10 5.90 -42.45
CA ARG A 386 -3.19 6.03 -43.60
C ARG A 386 -1.75 5.72 -43.21
N GLU A 387 -1.24 6.34 -42.14
CA GLU A 387 0.14 6.12 -41.70
C GLU A 387 0.32 4.72 -41.10
N ILE A 388 -0.66 4.19 -40.35
CA ILE A 388 -0.63 2.82 -39.84
C ILE A 388 -0.50 1.81 -40.98
N MET A 389 -1.23 2.01 -42.08
CA MET A 389 -1.18 1.14 -43.27
C MET A 389 0.08 1.36 -44.14
N ALA A 390 0.73 2.52 -44.02
CA ALA A 390 1.96 2.83 -44.77
C ALA A 390 3.21 2.13 -44.19
N HIS A 391 3.10 1.55 -43.00
CA HIS A 391 4.18 0.85 -42.32
C HIS A 391 3.92 -0.66 -42.21
N GLY A 392 4.99 -1.44 -42.05
CA GLY A 392 4.87 -2.88 -41.80
C GLY A 392 4.26 -3.19 -40.42
N PRO A 393 3.72 -4.41 -40.19
CA PRO A 393 3.01 -4.76 -38.96
C PRO A 393 3.80 -4.52 -37.66
N GLU A 394 5.11 -4.76 -37.65
CA GLU A 394 5.97 -4.55 -36.48
C GLU A 394 6.02 -3.09 -36.01
N PHE A 395 5.84 -2.12 -36.89
CA PHE A 395 5.73 -0.71 -36.52
C PHE A 395 4.53 -0.47 -35.60
N THR A 396 3.39 -1.09 -35.91
CA THR A 396 2.16 -0.97 -35.12
C THR A 396 2.26 -1.79 -33.84
N TYR A 397 2.81 -3.01 -33.91
CA TYR A 397 3.06 -3.83 -32.71
C TYR A 397 3.93 -3.11 -31.68
N ALA A 398 5.02 -2.46 -32.11
CA ALA A 398 5.89 -1.73 -31.19
C ALA A 398 5.15 -0.62 -30.42
N ARG A 399 4.19 0.06 -31.05
CA ARG A 399 3.37 1.10 -30.41
C ARG A 399 2.33 0.52 -29.47
N LEU A 400 1.64 -0.53 -29.88
CA LEU A 400 0.67 -1.22 -29.03
C LEU A 400 1.36 -1.80 -27.78
N LEU A 401 2.58 -2.29 -27.90
CA LEU A 401 3.36 -2.75 -26.75
C LEU A 401 3.83 -1.61 -25.84
N GLN A 402 4.15 -0.43 -26.39
CA GLN A 402 4.40 0.76 -25.57
C GLN A 402 3.13 1.24 -24.85
N ALA A 403 1.98 1.21 -25.51
CA ALA A 403 0.69 1.53 -24.92
C ALA A 403 0.35 0.55 -23.80
N ALA A 404 0.61 -0.74 -24.00
CA ALA A 404 0.46 -1.76 -22.97
C ALA A 404 1.37 -1.50 -21.76
N LYS A 405 2.64 -1.13 -21.99
CA LYS A 405 3.56 -0.76 -20.88
C LYS A 405 3.04 0.46 -20.10
N LEU A 406 2.49 1.46 -20.80
CA LEU A 406 1.88 2.64 -20.16
C LEU A 406 0.63 2.24 -19.35
N ALA A 407 -0.28 1.46 -19.95
CA ALA A 407 -1.46 0.93 -19.29
C ALA A 407 -1.12 0.14 -18.02
N LYS A 408 -0.09 -0.72 -18.09
CA LYS A 408 0.40 -1.49 -16.94
C LYS A 408 0.83 -0.55 -15.81
N LYS A 409 1.64 0.48 -16.10
CA LYS A 409 2.10 1.47 -15.10
C LYS A 409 0.96 2.26 -14.45
N LEU A 410 -0.12 2.51 -15.20
CA LEU A 410 -1.32 3.16 -14.69
C LEU A 410 -2.18 2.22 -13.83
N GLY A 411 -1.87 0.93 -13.82
CA GLY A 411 -2.57 -0.09 -13.05
C GLY A 411 -3.83 -0.62 -13.73
N ALA A 412 -3.91 -0.52 -15.07
CA ALA A 412 -4.93 -1.21 -15.85
C ALA A 412 -4.74 -2.73 -15.76
N GLN A 413 -5.80 -3.46 -15.44
CA GLN A 413 -5.79 -4.93 -15.37
C GLN A 413 -5.86 -5.57 -16.76
N ILE A 414 -6.41 -4.84 -17.73
CA ILE A 414 -6.64 -5.33 -19.09
C ILE A 414 -6.56 -4.16 -20.07
N MET A 415 -6.10 -4.41 -21.30
CA MET A 415 -6.10 -3.41 -22.37
C MET A 415 -6.82 -3.92 -23.62
N GLY A 416 -7.83 -3.19 -24.06
CA GLY A 416 -8.49 -3.45 -25.34
C GLY A 416 -7.76 -2.80 -26.52
N LEU A 417 -7.60 -3.52 -27.63
CA LEU A 417 -6.96 -2.99 -28.85
C LEU A 417 -7.92 -2.22 -29.76
N GLY A 418 -9.22 -2.25 -29.50
CA GLY A 418 -10.23 -1.56 -30.29
C GLY A 418 -10.15 -1.94 -31.78
N ALA A 419 -10.13 -0.93 -32.66
CA ALA A 419 -10.11 -1.14 -34.11
C ALA A 419 -8.80 -1.79 -34.62
N PHE A 420 -7.72 -1.79 -33.83
CA PHE A 420 -6.45 -2.40 -34.24
C PHE A 420 -6.53 -3.93 -34.39
N THR A 421 -7.50 -4.57 -33.75
CA THR A 421 -7.82 -6.00 -34.00
C THR A 421 -8.19 -6.29 -35.45
N LYS A 422 -8.66 -5.29 -36.22
CA LYS A 422 -8.98 -5.46 -37.65
C LYS A 422 -7.89 -4.93 -38.57
N VAL A 423 -7.13 -3.94 -38.10
CA VAL A 423 -6.16 -3.21 -38.92
C VAL A 423 -4.78 -3.86 -38.91
N VAL A 424 -4.45 -4.64 -37.87
CA VAL A 424 -3.13 -5.27 -37.73
C VAL A 424 -3.23 -6.78 -38.00
N GLY A 425 -2.35 -7.25 -38.89
CA GLY A 425 -2.52 -8.46 -39.72
C GLY A 425 -2.67 -9.83 -39.05
N ASP A 426 -2.84 -9.91 -37.73
CA ASP A 426 -3.06 -11.17 -37.01
C ASP A 426 -4.14 -11.09 -35.91
N ALA A 427 -5.02 -10.09 -35.99
CA ALA A 427 -6.07 -9.84 -35.00
C ALA A 427 -5.59 -9.59 -33.56
N GLY A 428 -4.34 -9.16 -33.38
CA GLY A 428 -3.78 -8.81 -32.07
C GLY A 428 -3.12 -9.99 -31.34
N ILE A 429 -3.03 -11.17 -31.95
CA ILE A 429 -2.42 -12.37 -31.37
C ILE A 429 -0.97 -12.09 -30.95
N THR A 430 -0.19 -11.43 -31.81
CA THR A 430 1.21 -11.08 -31.51
C THR A 430 1.30 -10.10 -30.34
N VAL A 431 0.39 -9.13 -30.26
CA VAL A 431 0.37 -8.16 -29.14
C VAL A 431 0.00 -8.87 -27.85
N ALA A 432 -1.05 -9.71 -27.86
CA ALA A 432 -1.47 -10.49 -26.69
C ALA A 432 -0.35 -11.38 -26.15
N LYS A 433 0.46 -11.99 -27.02
CA LYS A 433 1.62 -12.82 -26.62
C LYS A 433 2.79 -12.04 -26.05
N ARG A 434 2.98 -10.78 -26.47
CA ARG A 434 4.16 -9.97 -26.11
C ARG A 434 3.88 -8.88 -25.07
N ALA A 435 2.61 -8.55 -24.83
CA ALA A 435 2.22 -7.48 -23.92
C ALA A 435 2.45 -7.86 -22.46
N PRO A 436 2.80 -6.89 -21.59
CA PRO A 436 3.05 -7.14 -20.18
C PRO A 436 1.77 -7.18 -19.32
N LEU A 437 0.58 -7.11 -19.95
CA LEU A 437 -0.72 -7.27 -19.32
C LEU A 437 -1.71 -7.95 -20.29
N PRO A 438 -2.84 -8.50 -19.79
CA PRO A 438 -3.89 -9.10 -20.62
C PRO A 438 -4.45 -8.15 -21.70
N ILE A 439 -4.75 -8.72 -22.87
CA ILE A 439 -5.21 -8.02 -24.07
C ILE A 439 -6.56 -8.57 -24.55
N THR A 440 -7.45 -7.70 -25.04
CA THR A 440 -8.74 -8.05 -25.67
C THR A 440 -8.94 -7.43 -27.04
#